data_AF-A0A7K3H7U7-F1
#
_entry.id   AF-A0A7K3H7U7-F1
#
_cell.length_a   1.000
_cell.length_b   1.000
_cell.length_c   1.000
_cell.angle_alpha   90.00
_cell.angle_beta   90.00
_cell.angle_gamma   90.00
#
_symmetry.space_group_name_H-M   'P 1'
#
loop_
_entity.id
_entity.type
_entity.pdbx_description
1 polymer ?
#
loop_
_entity_poly.entity_id
_entity_poly.type
_entity_poly.pdbx_seq_one_letter_code
_entity_poly.pdbx_strand_id
1 'polypeptide(L)'
;AAPYQRARGRAGSGLVVRRDDLREAVREGREGNLVLFLVDASGSMAARRRMSAVKGAVLSLLLDAYQRRDKVGLVTFRGTGAELVLPPTSSVDAAAGRLESLPTGGRTPLAAGLLRAREV
;
A
#
# COMPACT_ATOMS: atom_id res chain seq x y z
N ALA A 1 22.03 -14.69 -1.78
CA ALA A 1 22.02 -16.06 -2.34
C ALA A 1 21.82 -16.12 -3.87
N ALA A 2 20.73 -15.58 -4.44
CA ALA A 2 20.32 -15.89 -5.83
C ALA A 2 21.34 -15.55 -6.95
N PRO A 3 22.04 -14.41 -6.96
CA PRO A 3 23.02 -14.10 -8.02
C PRO A 3 24.25 -15.01 -8.03
N TYR A 4 24.58 -15.65 -6.90
CA TYR A 4 25.83 -16.40 -6.71
C TYR A 4 25.68 -17.92 -6.93
N GLN A 5 24.50 -18.40 -7.33
CA GLN A 5 24.18 -19.84 -7.35
C GLN A 5 25.06 -20.67 -8.29
N ARG A 6 25.40 -20.11 -9.46
CA ARG A 6 26.28 -20.79 -10.44
C ARG A 6 27.67 -21.01 -9.86
N ALA A 7 28.28 -19.96 -9.30
CA ALA A 7 29.61 -20.04 -8.69
C ALA A 7 29.64 -20.93 -7.43
N ARG A 8 28.49 -21.16 -6.78
CA ARG A 8 28.35 -22.02 -5.60
C ARG A 8 28.01 -23.48 -5.92
N GLY A 9 27.96 -23.84 -7.20
CA GLY A 9 27.76 -25.23 -7.64
C GLY A 9 26.32 -25.73 -7.46
N ARG A 10 25.30 -24.87 -7.62
CA ARG A 10 23.90 -25.32 -7.58
C ARG A 10 23.65 -26.38 -8.66
N ALA A 11 23.41 -27.62 -8.24
CA ALA A 11 23.14 -28.76 -9.13
C ALA A 11 21.65 -29.18 -9.16
N GLY A 12 20.82 -28.65 -8.25
CA GLY A 12 19.42 -29.02 -8.11
C GLY A 12 18.46 -27.83 -8.02
N SER A 13 17.18 -28.13 -7.79
CA SER A 13 16.11 -27.13 -7.70
C SER A 13 16.22 -26.21 -6.48
N GLY A 14 16.94 -26.60 -5.43
CA GLY A 14 17.17 -25.78 -4.23
C GLY A 14 18.21 -24.68 -4.40
N LEU A 15 18.08 -23.58 -3.64
CA LEU A 15 19.13 -22.56 -3.51
C LEU A 15 20.20 -23.02 -2.52
N VAL A 16 21.47 -22.82 -2.87
CA VAL A 16 22.60 -22.95 -1.95
C VAL A 16 22.68 -21.67 -1.10
N VAL A 17 22.24 -21.77 0.16
CA VAL A 17 22.23 -20.69 1.16
C VAL A 17 23.40 -20.88 2.13
N ARG A 18 24.14 -19.81 2.40
CA ARG A 18 25.23 -19.72 3.39
C ARG A 18 24.84 -18.75 4.49
N ARG A 19 25.57 -18.75 5.61
CA ARG A 19 25.34 -17.81 6.72
C ARG A 19 25.33 -16.34 6.26
N ASP A 20 26.24 -15.97 5.36
CA ASP A 20 26.35 -14.60 4.83
C ASP A 20 25.17 -14.18 3.91
N ASP A 21 24.27 -15.11 3.58
CA ASP A 21 23.03 -14.77 2.86
C ASP A 21 21.91 -14.32 3.81
N LEU A 22 22.04 -14.60 5.12
CA LEU A 22 21.12 -14.07 6.11
C LEU A 22 21.33 -12.57 6.21
N ARG A 23 20.25 -11.83 5.99
CA ARG A 23 20.23 -10.38 6.21
C ARG A 23 19.17 -10.10 7.27
N GLU A 24 19.60 -9.44 8.33
CA GLU A 24 18.73 -8.90 9.36
C GLU A 24 18.85 -7.37 9.35
N ALA A 25 17.80 -6.71 9.83
CA ALA A 25 17.87 -5.28 10.08
C ALA A 25 18.75 -5.05 11.32
N VAL A 26 19.96 -4.52 11.13
CA VAL A 26 20.89 -4.19 12.23
C VAL A 26 20.41 -2.97 13.02
N ARG A 27 19.57 -2.13 12.39
CA ARG A 27 18.87 -1.00 13.01
C ARG A 27 17.48 -0.91 12.43
N GLU A 28 16.48 -0.94 13.29
CA GLU A 28 15.11 -0.55 12.93
C GLU A 28 14.93 0.93 13.27
N GLY A 29 14.65 1.74 12.25
CA GLY A 29 14.34 3.15 12.43
C GLY A 29 13.09 3.32 13.28
N ARG A 30 13.09 4.31 14.20
CA ARG A 30 11.89 4.71 14.97
C ARG A 30 11.07 5.78 14.25
N GLU A 31 11.39 6.04 12.98
CA GLU A 31 10.69 6.99 12.14
C GLU A 31 9.36 6.38 11.69
N GLY A 32 8.28 7.16 11.81
CA GLY A 32 6.98 6.73 11.32
C GLY A 32 6.98 6.69 9.80
N ASN A 33 6.54 5.59 9.22
CA ASN A 33 6.39 5.45 7.78
C ASN A 33 5.10 6.12 7.30
N LEU A 34 5.11 6.62 6.07
CA LEU A 34 3.89 6.96 5.35
C LEU A 34 3.50 5.80 4.44
N VAL A 35 2.36 5.18 4.71
CA VAL A 35 1.73 4.19 3.82
C VAL A 35 0.64 4.89 3.00
N LEU A 36 0.91 5.14 1.72
CA LEU A 36 -0.05 5.78 0.82
C LEU A 36 -0.74 4.75 -0.07
N PHE A 37 -2.05 4.58 0.10
CA PHE A 37 -2.85 3.74 -0.78
C PHE A 37 -3.22 4.47 -2.06
N LEU A 38 -3.05 3.78 -3.18
CA LEU A 38 -3.49 4.21 -4.50
C LEU A 38 -4.57 3.24 -4.98
N VAL A 39 -5.81 3.71 -4.98
CA VAL A 39 -6.98 2.85 -5.17
C VAL A 39 -7.74 3.26 -6.43
N ASP A 40 -7.97 2.28 -7.31
CA ASP A 40 -8.93 2.44 -8.40
C ASP A 40 -10.34 2.56 -7.81
N ALA A 41 -11.07 3.59 -8.22
CA ALA A 41 -12.48 3.82 -7.88
C ALA A 41 -13.38 3.79 -9.12
N SER A 42 -12.94 3.15 -10.21
CA SER A 42 -13.69 2.93 -11.46
C SER A 42 -14.98 2.14 -11.29
N GLY A 43 -15.81 2.04 -12.34
CA GLY A 43 -17.05 1.26 -12.31
C GLY A 43 -16.86 -0.22 -11.98
N SER A 44 -15.71 -0.79 -12.32
CA SER A 44 -15.38 -2.19 -12.00
C SER A 44 -15.24 -2.45 -10.49
N MET A 45 -15.04 -1.40 -9.70
CA MET A 45 -14.88 -1.46 -8.25
C MET A 45 -16.22 -1.41 -7.51
N ALA A 46 -17.25 -0.83 -8.13
CA ALA A 46 -18.63 -0.87 -7.64
C ALA A 46 -19.23 -2.28 -7.75
N ALA A 47 -18.91 -2.99 -8.85
CA ALA A 47 -19.65 -4.18 -9.27
C ALA A 47 -19.49 -5.44 -8.40
N ARG A 48 -18.63 -5.44 -7.36
CA ARG A 48 -18.29 -6.69 -6.63
C ARG A 48 -17.94 -6.51 -5.14
N ARG A 49 -18.46 -5.48 -4.46
CA ARG A 49 -18.08 -5.12 -3.07
C ARG A 49 -16.56 -4.95 -2.85
N ARG A 50 -15.77 -4.78 -3.91
CA ARG A 50 -14.30 -4.64 -3.83
C ARG A 50 -13.90 -3.39 -3.06
N MET A 51 -14.67 -2.32 -3.20
CA MET A 51 -14.45 -1.11 -2.42
C MET A 51 -14.63 -1.34 -0.91
N SER A 52 -15.55 -2.21 -0.48
CA SER A 52 -15.69 -2.58 0.94
C SER A 52 -14.45 -3.30 1.46
N ALA A 53 -13.85 -4.18 0.66
CA ALA A 53 -12.60 -4.86 1.02
C ALA A 53 -11.43 -3.86 1.14
N VAL A 54 -11.35 -2.89 0.23
CA VAL A 54 -10.33 -1.81 0.32
C VAL A 54 -10.51 -0.98 1.59
N LYS A 55 -11.73 -0.55 1.91
CA LYS A 55 -12.02 0.19 3.15
C LYS A 55 -11.58 -0.61 4.39
N GLY A 56 -11.90 -1.90 4.43
CA GLY A 56 -11.47 -2.81 5.51
C GLY A 56 -9.94 -2.90 5.61
N ALA A 57 -9.24 -3.07 4.48
CA ALA A 57 -7.78 -3.14 4.47
C ALA A 57 -7.11 -1.84 4.96
N VAL A 58 -7.62 -0.68 4.54
CA VAL A 58 -7.10 0.63 4.99
C VAL A 58 -7.31 0.80 6.50
N LEU A 59 -8.48 0.45 7.03
CA LEU A 59 -8.77 0.51 8.46
C LEU A 59 -7.88 -0.45 9.27
N SER A 60 -7.70 -1.69 8.80
CA SER A 60 -6.81 -2.65 9.46
C SER A 60 -5.36 -2.17 9.49
N LEU A 61 -4.86 -1.56 8.41
CA LEU A 61 -3.51 -0.98 8.41
C LEU A 61 -3.42 0.25 9.30
N LEU A 62 -4.45 1.08 9.40
CA LEU A 62 -4.48 2.21 10.35
C LEU A 62 -4.38 1.74 11.81
N LEU A 63 -5.08 0.64 12.14
CA LEU A 63 -5.02 0.04 13.49
C LEU A 63 -3.63 -0.51 13.81
N ASP A 64 -2.94 -1.12 12.84
CA ASP A 64 -1.57 -1.62 12.98
C ASP A 64 -0.54 -0.47 13.01
N ALA A 65 -0.73 0.53 12.15
CA ALA A 65 0.09 1.74 12.05
C ALA A 65 0.13 2.57 13.34
N TYR A 66 -0.96 2.56 14.12
CA TYR A 66 -1.04 3.22 15.43
C TYR A 66 0.10 2.79 16.36
N GLN A 67 0.49 1.51 16.34
CA GLN A 67 1.53 0.97 17.22
C GLN A 67 2.94 1.44 16.84
N ARG A 68 3.17 1.74 15.55
CA ARG A 68 4.48 2.08 14.99
C ARG A 68 4.67 3.58 14.70
N ARG A 69 3.70 4.42 15.06
CA ARG A 69 3.61 5.85 14.68
C ARG A 69 3.62 6.09 13.17
N ASP A 70 3.17 5.09 12.41
CA ASP A 70 3.01 5.21 10.96
C ASP A 70 1.77 6.08 10.66
N LYS A 71 1.78 6.74 9.50
CA LYS A 71 0.63 7.46 8.94
C LYS A 71 0.11 6.71 7.73
N VAL A 72 -1.20 6.71 7.55
CA VAL A 72 -1.85 6.14 6.36
C VAL A 72 -2.55 7.25 5.60
N GLY A 73 -2.38 7.27 4.28
CA GLY A 73 -3.12 8.11 3.36
C GLY A 73 -3.81 7.29 2.28
N LEU A 74 -4.76 7.90 1.57
CA LEU A 74 -5.48 7.29 0.47
C LEU A 74 -5.69 8.28 -0.67
N VAL A 75 -5.11 7.97 -1.82
CA VAL A 75 -5.44 8.56 -3.11
C VAL A 75 -6.38 7.61 -3.85
N THR A 76 -7.49 8.14 -4.36
CA THR A 76 -8.34 7.41 -5.29
C THR A 76 -8.23 8.00 -6.68
N PHE A 77 -8.40 7.17 -7.71
CA PHE A 77 -8.44 7.63 -9.10
C PHE A 77 -9.64 7.04 -9.81
N ARG A 78 -10.34 7.87 -10.58
CA ARG A 78 -11.56 7.53 -11.31
C ARG A 78 -11.86 8.55 -12.40
N GLY A 79 -12.71 8.17 -13.35
CA GLY A 79 -13.21 9.13 -14.36
C GLY A 79 -12.06 9.74 -15.15
N THR A 80 -11.75 11.01 -14.89
CA THR A 80 -10.69 11.78 -15.57
C THR A 80 -9.53 12.18 -14.65
N GLY A 81 -9.55 11.84 -13.36
CA GLY A 81 -8.55 12.35 -12.41
C GLY A 81 -8.33 11.50 -11.16
N ALA A 82 -7.62 12.08 -10.19
CA ALA A 82 -7.27 11.47 -8.92
C ALA A 82 -7.36 12.48 -7.77
N GLU A 83 -7.75 12.00 -6.60
CA GLU A 83 -8.04 12.83 -5.42
C GLU A 83 -7.42 12.22 -4.17
N LEU A 84 -6.90 13.09 -3.29
CA LEU A 84 -6.47 12.70 -1.95
C LEU A 84 -7.70 12.64 -1.04
N VAL A 85 -8.21 11.43 -0.81
CA VAL A 85 -9.45 11.25 -0.04
C VAL A 85 -9.18 11.14 1.46
N LEU A 86 -8.05 10.53 1.82
CA LEU A 86 -7.54 10.51 3.18
C LEU A 86 -6.15 11.15 3.23
N PRO A 87 -6.02 12.38 3.76
CA PRO A 87 -4.72 12.94 4.08
C PRO A 87 -3.96 12.03 5.06
N PRO A 88 -2.62 11.96 4.98
CA PRO A 88 -1.80 11.18 5.90
C PRO A 88 -2.19 11.37 7.38
N THR A 89 -2.74 10.33 8.00
CA THR A 89 -3.26 10.39 9.37
C THR A 89 -2.95 9.12 10.15
N SER A 90 -2.87 9.24 11.47
CA SER A 90 -2.85 8.13 12.43
C SER A 90 -4.18 7.98 13.17
N SER A 91 -5.16 8.86 12.91
CA SER A 91 -6.48 8.82 13.53
C SER A 91 -7.39 7.86 12.78
N VAL A 92 -7.77 6.77 13.46
CA VAL A 92 -8.70 5.76 12.93
C VAL A 92 -10.09 6.36 12.73
N ASP A 93 -10.60 7.14 13.70
CA ASP A 93 -11.94 7.74 13.63
C ASP A 93 -12.08 8.73 12.47
N ALA A 94 -11.09 9.61 12.29
CA ALA A 94 -11.07 10.56 11.19
C ALA A 94 -11.00 9.85 9.82
N ALA A 95 -10.31 8.71 9.76
CA ALA A 95 -10.24 7.91 8.56
C ALA A 95 -11.54 7.17 8.28
N ALA A 96 -12.17 6.56 9.29
CA ALA A 96 -13.43 5.83 9.15
C ALA A 96 -14.52 6.71 8.53
N GLY A 97 -14.73 7.91 9.07
CA GLY A 97 -15.74 8.84 8.53
C GLY A 97 -15.47 9.27 7.08
N ARG A 98 -14.20 9.42 6.67
CA ARG A 98 -13.83 9.74 5.28
C ARG A 98 -13.99 8.56 4.34
N LEU A 99 -13.80 7.34 4.83
CA LEU A 99 -13.90 6.12 4.02
C LEU A 99 -15.36 5.71 3.76
N GLU A 100 -16.32 6.14 4.58
CA GLU A 100 -17.74 5.82 4.40
C GLU A 100 -18.27 6.27 3.02
N SER A 101 -17.88 7.46 2.55
CA SER A 101 -18.44 8.09 1.35
C SER A 101 -17.64 7.91 0.06
N LEU A 102 -16.71 6.94 -0.02
CA LEU A 102 -15.88 6.74 -1.22
C LEU A 102 -16.72 6.48 -2.50
N PRO A 103 -16.70 7.38 -3.50
CA PRO A 103 -17.48 7.23 -4.72
C PRO A 103 -16.88 6.15 -5.64
N THR A 104 -17.72 5.42 -6.39
CA THR A 104 -17.29 4.38 -7.37
C THR A 104 -17.93 4.62 -8.77
N GLY A 105 -17.28 4.20 -9.86
CA GLY A 105 -17.70 4.56 -11.23
C GLY A 105 -16.65 5.25 -12.12
N GLY A 106 -16.95 5.38 -13.41
CA GLY A 106 -16.07 6.01 -14.38
C GLY A 106 -14.89 5.12 -14.83
N ARG A 107 -13.91 5.73 -15.50
CA ARG A 107 -12.69 5.09 -16.04
C ARG A 107 -11.59 4.99 -14.97
N THR A 108 -10.44 4.43 -15.36
CA THR A 108 -9.29 4.12 -14.49
C THR A 108 -8.05 4.96 -14.87
N PRO A 109 -7.96 6.24 -14.49
CA PRO A 109 -6.84 7.11 -14.85
C PRO A 109 -5.63 6.90 -13.92
N LEU A 110 -4.99 5.72 -14.01
CA LEU A 110 -3.87 5.33 -13.13
C LEU A 110 -2.72 6.34 -13.11
N ALA A 111 -2.38 6.91 -14.28
CA ALA A 111 -1.32 7.92 -14.38
C ALA A 111 -1.62 9.16 -13.51
N ALA A 112 -2.87 9.63 -13.50
CA ALA A 112 -3.29 10.72 -12.63
C ALA A 112 -3.15 10.35 -11.14
N GLY A 113 -3.48 9.10 -10.79
CA GLY A 113 -3.26 8.55 -9.45
C GLY A 113 -1.81 8.66 -9.00
N LEU A 114 -0.88 8.13 -9.81
CA LEU A 114 0.56 8.14 -9.51
C LEU A 114 1.12 9.56 -9.43
N LEU A 115 0.69 10.46 -10.34
CA LEU A 115 1.09 11.87 -10.30
C LEU A 115 0.61 12.54 -9.01
N ARG A 116 -0.64 12.29 -8.61
CA ARG A 116 -1.20 12.85 -7.38
C ARG A 116 -0.49 12.33 -6.13
N ALA A 117 -0.16 11.04 -6.10
CA ALA A 117 0.56 10.46 -4.97
C ALA A 117 1.96 11.06 -4.75
N ARG A 118 2.63 11.49 -5.81
CA ARG A 118 3.92 12.17 -5.72
C ARG A 118 3.85 13.55 -5.05
N GLU A 119 2.67 14.15 -5.00
CA GLU A 119 2.42 15.49 -4.42
C GLU A 119 1.99 15.44 -2.94
N VAL A 120 1.93 14.24 -2.36
CA VAL A 120 1.51 13.99 -0.96
C VAL A 120 2.74 13.74 -0.11
#